data_AF-A0A6N8G3B5-F1
#
_entry.id   AF-A0A6N8G3B5-F1
#
_cell.length_a   1.000
_cell.length_b   1.000
_cell.length_c   1.000
_cell.angle_alpha   90.00
_cell.angle_beta   90.00
_cell.angle_gamma   90.00
#
_symmetry.space_group_name_H-M   'P 1'
#
loop_
_entity.id
_entity.type
_entity.pdbx_description
1 polymer ?
#
loop_
_entity_poly.entity_id
_entity_poly.type
_entity_poly.pdbx_seq_one_letter_code
_entity_poly.pdbx_strand_id
1 'polypeptide(L)'
;MFDLDWQLVQPEVAKFTSILTYDRPGYGWSDPSSAPRTAEQAVNELRQLLKATEIEPPYVLVRMSSSGLSTRLFAYHYPEEVVGMVLV
;
A
#
# COMPACT_ATOMS: atom_id res chain seq x y z
N MET A 1 16.55 -0.90 1.77
CA MET A 1 16.23 -0.97 3.21
C MET A 1 15.11 -1.97 3.36
N PHE A 2 15.33 -2.96 4.23
CA PHE A 2 14.32 -3.89 4.77
C PHE A 2 13.05 -3.19 5.23
N ASP A 3 11.89 -3.21 4.56
CA ASP A 3 10.68 -2.59 5.12
C ASP A 3 10.05 -3.55 6.15
N LEU A 4 10.66 -3.57 7.34
CA LEU A 4 10.27 -4.40 8.48
C LEU A 4 9.51 -3.61 9.54
N ASP A 5 9.09 -2.38 9.20
CA ASP A 5 8.57 -1.39 10.15
C ASP A 5 7.31 -1.87 10.87
N TRP A 6 6.54 -2.77 10.25
CA TRP A 6 5.27 -3.30 10.77
C TRP A 6 5.33 -4.74 11.27
N GLN A 7 6.50 -5.35 11.38
CA GLN A 7 6.64 -6.78 11.73
C GLN A 7 6.01 -7.19 13.07
N LEU A 8 5.96 -6.29 14.05
CA LEU A 8 5.34 -6.57 15.35
C LEU A 8 3.81 -6.37 15.34
N VAL A 9 3.28 -5.59 14.39
CA VAL A 9 1.86 -5.25 14.30
C VAL A 9 1.12 -6.22 13.38
N GLN A 10 1.75 -6.64 12.28
CA GLN A 10 1.14 -7.54 11.29
C GLN A 10 0.59 -8.83 11.93
N PRO A 11 1.31 -9.56 12.81
CA PRO A 11 0.80 -10.80 13.38
C PRO A 11 -0.44 -10.59 14.25
N GLU A 12 -0.55 -9.46 14.93
CA GLU A 12 -1.69 -9.14 15.79
C GLU A 12 -2.92 -8.75 14.95
N VAL A 13 -2.72 -7.97 13.89
CA VAL A 13 -3.80 -7.59 12.97
C VAL A 13 -4.29 -8.79 12.14
N ALA A 14 -3.37 -9.71 11.80
CA ALA A 14 -3.68 -10.91 11.02
C ALA A 14 -4.64 -11.88 11.73
N LYS A 15 -4.82 -11.72 13.06
CA LYS A 15 -5.78 -12.51 13.84
C LYS A 15 -7.24 -12.23 13.47
N PHE A 16 -7.54 -11.06 12.88
CA PHE A 16 -8.92 -10.64 12.62
C PHE A 16 -9.16 -10.09 11.21
N THR A 17 -8.13 -9.89 10.39
CA THR A 17 -8.26 -9.51 8.98
C THR A 17 -7.08 -10.00 8.17
N SER A 18 -7.25 -10.17 6.86
CA SER A 18 -6.13 -10.38 5.95
C SER A 18 -5.29 -9.11 5.82
N ILE A 19 -3.99 -9.28 5.62
CA ILE A 19 -3.02 -8.19 5.44
C ILE A 19 -2.23 -8.44 4.17
N LEU A 20 -2.04 -7.38 3.38
CA LEU A 20 -1.06 -7.34 2.30
C LEU A 20 -0.02 -6.27 2.63
N THR A 21 1.24 -6.66 2.70
CA THR A 21 2.37 -5.74 2.77
C THR A 21 3.27 -5.96 1.58
N TYR A 22 3.76 -4.86 1.01
CA TYR A 22 4.51 -4.89 -0.24
C TYR A 22 5.60 -3.81 -0.22
N ASP A 23 6.72 -4.11 -0.84
CA ASP A 23 7.73 -3.09 -1.15
C ASP A 23 7.34 -2.35 -2.42
N ARG A 24 7.60 -1.04 -2.46
CA ARG A 24 7.49 -0.29 -3.72
C ARG A 24 8.65 -0.64 -4.64
N PRO A 25 8.52 -0.46 -5.97
CA PRO A 25 9.62 -0.70 -6.87
C PRO A 25 10.87 0.12 -6.50
N GLY A 26 12.00 -0.56 -6.38
CA GLY A 26 13.29 -0.01 -5.92
C GLY A 26 13.50 0.00 -4.39
N TYR A 27 12.58 -0.58 -3.61
CA TYR A 27 12.69 -0.76 -2.16
C TYR A 27 12.67 -2.24 -1.78
N GLY A 28 13.24 -2.57 -0.61
CA GLY A 28 13.25 -3.92 -0.04
C GLY A 28 13.59 -5.02 -1.04
N TRP A 29 12.60 -5.88 -1.30
CA TRP A 29 12.66 -7.03 -2.20
C TRP A 29 12.06 -6.77 -3.59
N SER A 30 11.63 -5.55 -3.90
CA SER A 30 11.08 -5.21 -5.22
C SER A 30 12.13 -4.69 -6.18
N ASP A 31 12.07 -5.16 -7.43
CA ASP A 31 12.89 -4.68 -8.53
C ASP A 31 12.70 -3.16 -8.75
N PRO A 32 13.74 -2.44 -9.20
CA PRO A 32 13.60 -1.05 -9.59
C PRO A 32 12.69 -0.94 -10.83
N SER A 33 11.88 0.11 -10.88
CA SER A 33 11.08 0.44 -12.06
C SER A 33 11.68 1.63 -12.80
N SER A 34 11.66 1.57 -14.13
CA SER A 34 12.04 2.68 -15.00
C SER A 34 10.95 3.75 -15.11
N ALA A 35 9.75 3.49 -14.59
CA ALA A 35 8.65 4.46 -14.64
C ALA A 35 8.92 5.66 -13.69
N PRO A 36 8.44 6.87 -14.04
CA PRO A 36 8.59 8.05 -13.19
C PRO A 36 8.11 7.80 -11.75
N ARG A 37 8.87 8.28 -10.75
CA ARG A 37 8.52 8.11 -9.33
C ARG A 37 7.53 9.19 -8.87
N THR A 38 6.38 9.29 -9.53
CA THR A 38 5.30 10.22 -9.17
C THR A 38 4.30 9.57 -8.22
N ALA A 39 3.51 10.39 -7.50
CA ALA A 39 2.46 9.87 -6.63
C ALA A 39 1.38 9.11 -7.42
N GLU A 40 1.03 9.60 -8.61
CA GLU A 40 0.07 8.95 -9.52
C GLU A 40 0.57 7.58 -9.98
N GLN A 41 1.85 7.47 -10.34
CA GLN A 41 2.45 6.19 -10.69
C GLN A 41 2.38 5.21 -9.51
N ALA A 42 2.66 5.66 -8.28
CA ALA A 42 2.57 4.81 -7.09
C ALA A 42 1.14 4.33 -6.81
N VAL A 43 0.13 5.16 -7.07
CA VAL A 43 -1.29 4.78 -6.98
C VAL A 43 -1.64 3.72 -8.02
N ASN A 44 -1.17 3.88 -9.26
CA ASN A 44 -1.40 2.92 -10.33
C ASN A 44 -0.73 1.57 -10.06
N GLU A 45 0.52 1.58 -9.60
CA GLU A 45 1.27 0.37 -9.20
C GLU A 45 0.56 -0.36 -8.06
N LEU A 46 0.07 0.36 -7.04
CA LEU A 46 -0.70 -0.24 -5.95
C LEU A 46 -2.02 -0.86 -6.44
N ARG A 47 -2.79 -0.17 -7.29
CA ARG A 47 -4.05 -0.72 -7.80
C ARG A 47 -3.84 -1.94 -8.69
N GLN A 48 -2.77 -1.94 -9.48
CA GLN A 48 -2.37 -3.11 -10.27
C GLN A 48 -1.99 -4.29 -9.39
N LEU A 49 -1.21 -4.05 -8.33
CA LEU A 49 -0.85 -5.09 -7.36
C LEU A 49 -2.10 -5.70 -6.71
N LEU A 50 -3.02 -4.86 -6.21
CA LEU A 50 -4.26 -5.34 -5.55
C LEU A 50 -5.09 -6.23 -6.48
N LYS A 51 -5.24 -5.81 -7.75
CA LYS A 51 -5.91 -6.61 -8.78
C LYS A 51 -5.18 -7.92 -9.09
N ALA A 52 -3.86 -7.89 -9.20
CA ALA A 52 -3.05 -9.08 -9.47
C ALA A 52 -3.08 -10.08 -8.29
N THR A 53 -3.28 -9.60 -7.06
CA THR A 53 -3.45 -10.43 -5.87
C THR A 53 -4.89 -10.90 -5.63
N GLU A 54 -5.84 -10.52 -6.50
CA GLU A 54 -7.27 -10.86 -6.38
C GLU A 54 -7.88 -10.46 -5.01
N ILE A 55 -7.36 -9.40 -4.40
CA ILE A 55 -7.90 -8.87 -3.14
C ILE A 55 -8.96 -7.84 -3.49
N GLU A 56 -10.22 -8.17 -3.22
CA GLU A 56 -11.36 -7.32 -3.54
C GLU A 56 -11.50 -6.15 -2.53
N PRO A 57 -11.98 -4.97 -2.98
CA PRO A 57 -12.30 -3.85 -2.10
C PRO A 57 -13.53 -4.15 -1.21
N PRO A 58 -13.74 -3.38 -0.12
CA PRO A 58 -13.02 -2.16 0.23
C PRO A 58 -11.81 -2.37 1.15
N TYR A 59 -10.80 -1.51 1.00
CA TYR A 59 -9.52 -1.60 1.69
C TYR A 59 -9.42 -0.61 2.87
N VAL A 60 -8.64 -1.00 3.89
CA VAL A 60 -8.05 -0.07 4.86
C VAL A 60 -6.59 0.13 4.48
N LEU A 61 -6.22 1.36 4.11
CA LEU A 61 -4.84 1.65 3.69
C LEU A 61 -4.01 2.16 4.87
N VAL A 62 -2.86 1.54 5.13
CA VAL A 62 -1.95 1.91 6.21
C VAL A 62 -0.64 2.43 5.64
N ARG A 63 -0.14 3.56 6.14
CA ARG A 63 1.15 4.12 5.70
C ARG A 63 1.81 4.97 6.78
N MET A 64 3.13 4.90 6.86
CA MET A 64 3.95 5.73 7.73
C MET A 64 4.52 6.96 6.99
N SER A 65 4.53 8.11 7.65
CA SER A 65 5.18 9.38 7.28
C SER A 65 4.68 10.04 5.98
N SER A 66 5.52 10.90 5.39
CA SER A 66 5.33 11.65 4.14
C SER A 66 5.04 10.77 2.90
N SER A 67 5.28 9.47 3.00
CA SER A 67 4.85 8.48 2.00
C SER A 67 3.32 8.27 2.00
N GLY A 68 2.58 8.83 2.96
CA GLY A 68 1.11 8.78 3.00
C GLY A 68 0.41 9.63 1.93
N LEU A 69 1.13 10.50 1.20
CA LEU A 69 0.54 11.29 0.11
C LEU A 69 -0.03 10.41 -1.01
N SER A 70 0.65 9.32 -1.38
CA SER A 70 0.11 8.37 -2.36
C SER A 70 -1.11 7.62 -1.82
N THR A 71 -1.16 7.34 -0.51
CA THR A 71 -2.33 6.71 0.13
C THR A 71 -3.55 7.61 0.07
N ARG A 72 -3.38 8.90 0.40
CA ARG A 72 -4.46 9.90 0.27
C ARG A 72 -4.90 10.08 -1.17
N LEU A 73 -3.95 10.07 -2.12
CA LEU A 73 -4.25 10.16 -3.54
C LEU A 73 -4.99 8.93 -4.06
N PHE A 74 -4.65 7.73 -3.57
CA PHE A 74 -5.40 6.50 -3.89
C PHE A 74 -6.86 6.64 -3.44
N ALA A 75 -7.08 7.01 -2.17
CA ALA A 75 -8.43 7.19 -1.62
C ALA A 75 -9.21 8.32 -2.33
N TYR A 76 -8.52 9.34 -2.84
CA TYR A 76 -9.13 10.40 -3.65
C TYR A 76 -9.58 9.90 -5.03
N HIS A 77 -8.77 9.07 -5.70
CA HIS A 77 -9.12 8.53 -7.02
C HIS A 77 -10.11 7.38 -6.97
N TYR A 78 -10.12 6.59 -5.89
CA TYR A 78 -10.93 5.39 -5.73
C TYR A 78 -11.67 5.39 -4.37
N PRO A 79 -12.53 6.38 -4.11
CA PRO A 79 -13.20 6.51 -2.82
C PRO A 79 -14.12 5.33 -2.49
N GLU A 80 -14.66 4.65 -3.51
CA GLU A 80 -15.46 3.43 -3.36
C GLU A 80 -14.63 2.19 -3.00
N GLU A 81 -13.33 2.20 -3.28
CA GLU A 81 -12.41 1.09 -2.98
C GLU A 81 -11.80 1.21 -1.57
N VAL A 82 -12.00 2.32 -0.85
CA VAL A 82 -11.34 2.58 0.44
C VAL A 82 -12.35 2.90 1.53
N VAL A 83 -12.39 2.06 2.58
CA VAL A 83 -13.24 2.29 3.77
C VAL A 83 -12.52 3.01 4.91
N GLY A 84 -11.19 3.13 4.86
CA GLY A 84 -10.44 3.85 5.88
C GLY A 84 -8.95 4.00 5.56
N MET A 85 -8.31 4.91 6.28
CA MET A 85 -6.86 5.11 6.23
C MET A 85 -6.28 5.23 7.64
N VAL A 86 -5.11 4.63 7.86
CA VAL A 86 -4.30 4.82 9.08
C VAL A 86 -2.98 5.45 8.65
N LEU A 87 -2.78 6.71 9.02
CA LEU A 87 -1.57 7.48 8.73
C LEU A 87 -0.80 7.69 10.04
N VAL A 88 0.44 7.18 10.10
CA VAL A 88 1.30 7.21 11.29
C VAL A 88 2.49 8.12 11.09
#